data_AF-A0A7V4A190-F1
#
_entry.id   AF-A0A7V4A190-F1
#
_cell.length_a   1.000
_cell.length_b   1.000
_cell.length_c   1.000
_cell.angle_alpha   90.00
_cell.angle_beta   90.00
_cell.angle_gamma   90.00
#
_symmetry.space_group_name_H-M   'P 1'
#
loop_
_entity.id
_entity.type
_entity.pdbx_description
1 polymer ?
#
loop_
_entity_poly.entity_id
_entity_poly.type
_entity_poly.pdbx_seq_one_letter_code
_entity_poly.pdbx_strand_id
1 'polypeptide(L)'
;MGRENAQTLKAWTYLDHPKAFTLIPNPVMKQVLSGEVEGGRLKPIPRLVYLALLTRARLEWKETTPQDLALLLGLDRRTVEKALLELWERGLAERGEVGWWAPLHPLQAEAHAVQVPVHAVQGAARENAVQEGVS
;
A
#
# COMPACT_ATOMS: atom_id res chain seq x y z
N MET A 1 -13.72 25.45 -12.60
CA MET A 1 -14.28 24.15 -12.14
C MET A 1 -14.45 23.08 -13.24
N GLY A 2 -13.92 23.23 -14.48
CA GLY A 2 -14.16 22.26 -15.57
C GLY A 2 -12.97 21.38 -16.00
N ARG A 3 -11.73 21.76 -15.66
CA ARG A 3 -10.52 21.07 -16.15
C ARG A 3 -10.03 19.93 -15.24
N GLU A 4 -10.14 20.09 -13.92
CA GLU A 4 -9.77 19.05 -12.95
C GLU A 4 -10.65 17.80 -13.11
N ASN A 5 -11.98 17.96 -13.17
CA ASN A 5 -12.90 16.85 -13.40
C ASN A 5 -12.63 16.09 -14.72
N ALA A 6 -12.19 16.79 -15.78
CA ALA A 6 -11.89 16.16 -17.06
C ALA A 6 -10.57 15.37 -17.07
N GLN A 7 -9.57 15.80 -16.29
CA GLN A 7 -8.34 15.03 -16.08
C GLN A 7 -8.58 13.82 -15.17
N THR A 8 -9.39 13.98 -14.12
CA THR A 8 -9.76 12.89 -13.21
C THR A 8 -10.59 11.81 -13.91
N LEU A 9 -11.53 12.19 -14.80
CA LEU A 9 -12.27 11.22 -15.61
C LEU A 9 -11.35 10.46 -16.57
N LYS A 10 -10.32 11.11 -17.14
CA LYS A 10 -9.31 10.45 -17.98
C LYS A 10 -8.43 9.45 -17.20
N ALA A 11 -8.25 9.64 -15.90
CA ALA A 11 -7.37 8.80 -15.09
C ALA A 11 -7.85 7.34 -15.02
N TRP A 12 -9.16 7.10 -15.19
CA TRP A 12 -9.78 5.79 -15.01
C TRP A 12 -10.39 5.20 -16.29
N THR A 13 -10.25 5.86 -17.44
CA THR A 13 -10.85 5.42 -18.73
C THR A 13 -10.40 4.04 -19.20
N TYR A 14 -9.26 3.54 -18.72
CA TYR A 14 -8.81 2.18 -19.02
C TYR A 14 -9.78 1.12 -18.47
N LEU A 15 -10.54 1.44 -17.40
CA LEU A 15 -11.58 0.56 -16.86
C LEU A 15 -12.82 0.49 -17.76
N ASP A 16 -13.06 1.53 -18.56
CA ASP A 16 -14.21 1.60 -19.49
C ASP A 16 -13.93 0.90 -20.83
N HIS A 17 -12.68 0.49 -21.08
CA HIS A 17 -12.31 -0.08 -22.37
C HIS A 17 -12.80 -1.54 -22.48
N PRO A 18 -13.66 -1.88 -23.47
CA PRO A 18 -14.43 -3.13 -23.48
C PRO A 18 -13.58 -4.41 -23.65
N LYS A 19 -12.31 -4.27 -24.06
CA LYS A 19 -11.36 -5.38 -24.22
C LYS A 19 -10.19 -5.30 -23.22
N ALA A 20 -10.15 -4.29 -22.36
CA ALA A 20 -9.09 -4.17 -21.38
C ALA A 20 -9.42 -5.02 -20.15
N PHE A 21 -8.38 -5.50 -19.48
CA PHE A 21 -8.50 -6.21 -18.21
C PHE A 21 -7.30 -5.87 -17.34
N THR A 22 -7.52 -5.81 -16.03
CA THR A 22 -6.44 -5.71 -15.04
C THR A 22 -6.09 -7.10 -14.51
N LEU A 23 -4.81 -7.46 -14.59
CA LEU A 23 -4.28 -8.68 -13.98
C LEU A 23 -3.84 -8.43 -12.52
N ILE A 24 -4.58 -9.02 -11.59
CA ILE A 24 -4.27 -9.06 -10.15
C ILE A 24 -3.89 -10.49 -9.77
N PRO A 25 -2.73 -10.74 -9.12
CA PRO A 25 -2.34 -12.08 -8.69
C PRO A 25 -3.41 -12.73 -7.79
N ASN A 26 -3.72 -14.01 -8.02
CA ASN A 26 -4.77 -14.73 -7.27
C ASN A 26 -4.61 -14.64 -5.74
N PRO A 27 -3.40 -14.75 -5.15
CA PRO A 27 -3.24 -14.58 -3.71
C PRO A 27 -3.68 -13.19 -3.22
N VAL A 28 -3.36 -12.14 -3.97
CA VAL A 28 -3.75 -10.76 -3.66
C VAL A 28 -5.27 -10.59 -3.85
N MET A 29 -5.83 -11.14 -4.92
CA MET A 29 -7.29 -11.13 -5.12
C MET A 29 -8.02 -11.85 -3.99
N LYS A 30 -7.52 -13.02 -3.55
CA LYS A 30 -8.09 -13.75 -2.40
C LYS A 30 -8.04 -12.91 -1.13
N GLN A 31 -6.94 -12.20 -0.88
CA GLN A 31 -6.77 -11.28 0.24
C GLN A 31 -7.81 -10.14 0.21
N VAL A 32 -8.02 -9.52 -0.96
CA VAL A 32 -9.05 -8.49 -1.15
C VAL A 32 -10.46 -9.03 -0.91
N LEU A 33 -10.75 -10.25 -1.38
CA LEU A 33 -12.07 -10.89 -1.28
C LEU A 33 -12.38 -11.41 0.14
N SER A 34 -11.41 -11.96 0.86
CA SER A 34 -11.61 -12.36 2.26
C SER A 34 -11.58 -11.14 3.19
N GLY A 35 -10.76 -10.15 2.85
CA GLY A 35 -10.39 -9.02 3.71
C GLY A 35 -9.38 -9.42 4.79
N GLU A 36 -8.90 -10.67 4.80
CA GLU A 36 -7.96 -11.17 5.80
C GLU A 36 -6.56 -10.66 5.48
N VAL A 37 -5.98 -9.91 6.39
CA VAL A 37 -4.64 -9.34 6.29
C VAL A 37 -3.92 -9.56 7.62
N GLU A 38 -2.63 -9.28 7.65
CA GLU A 38 -1.89 -9.37 8.91
C GLU A 38 -2.48 -8.39 9.95
N GLY A 39 -2.75 -8.92 11.14
CA GLY A 39 -3.34 -8.17 12.25
C GLY A 39 -4.85 -7.92 12.14
N GLY A 40 -5.58 -8.61 11.25
CA GLY A 40 -7.05 -8.67 11.32
C GLY A 40 -7.77 -8.63 9.98
N ARG A 41 -9.06 -8.31 10.01
CA ARG A 41 -9.91 -8.24 8.82
C ARG A 41 -10.17 -6.78 8.44
N LEU A 42 -9.85 -6.42 7.20
CA LEU A 42 -10.18 -5.11 6.64
C LEU A 42 -11.70 -4.91 6.52
N LYS A 43 -12.12 -3.67 6.76
CA LYS A 43 -13.49 -3.24 6.52
C LYS A 43 -13.81 -3.17 5.01
N PRO A 44 -15.10 -3.17 4.61
CA PRO A 44 -15.49 -3.14 3.20
C PRO A 44 -14.90 -1.95 2.41
N ILE A 45 -14.88 -0.74 3.00
CA ILE A 45 -14.40 0.46 2.30
C ILE A 45 -12.89 0.41 2.00
N PRO A 46 -11.99 0.13 2.97
CA PRO A 46 -10.58 -0.13 2.69
C PRO A 46 -10.35 -1.20 1.63
N ARG A 47 -11.16 -2.26 1.60
CA ARG A 47 -11.06 -3.30 0.57
C ARG A 47 -11.39 -2.78 -0.83
N LEU A 48 -12.42 -1.93 -0.95
CA LEU A 48 -12.77 -1.30 -2.23
C LEU A 48 -11.67 -0.33 -2.69
N VAL A 49 -11.14 0.48 -1.78
CA VAL A 49 -10.02 1.39 -2.07
C VAL A 49 -8.78 0.59 -2.49
N TYR A 50 -8.47 -0.51 -1.80
CA TYR A 50 -7.34 -1.36 -2.12
C TYR A 50 -7.50 -2.01 -3.51
N LEU A 51 -8.68 -2.53 -3.82
CA LEU A 51 -8.97 -3.07 -5.15
C LEU A 51 -8.78 -2.01 -6.24
N ALA A 52 -9.26 -0.78 -6.02
CA ALA A 52 -9.06 0.32 -6.96
C ALA A 52 -7.58 0.62 -7.20
N LEU A 53 -6.76 0.70 -6.14
CA LEU A 53 -5.30 0.87 -6.26
C LEU A 53 -4.65 -0.28 -7.03
N LEU A 54 -5.04 -1.53 -6.75
CA LEU A 54 -4.53 -2.71 -7.44
C LEU A 54 -4.85 -2.71 -8.94
N THR A 55 -5.99 -2.12 -9.34
CA THR A 55 -6.31 -2.00 -10.77
C THR A 55 -5.34 -1.11 -11.55
N ARG A 56 -4.62 -0.21 -10.85
CA ARG A 56 -3.64 0.71 -11.43
C ARG A 56 -2.20 0.26 -11.27
N ALA A 57 -1.94 -0.76 -10.46
CA ALA A 57 -0.59 -1.02 -9.96
C ALA A 57 0.42 -1.47 -11.04
N ARG A 58 -0.06 -1.83 -12.26
CA ARG A 58 0.79 -2.11 -13.45
C ARG A 58 0.89 -0.94 -14.43
N LEU A 59 0.15 0.15 -14.22
CA LEU A 59 0.23 1.31 -15.09
C LEU A 59 1.55 2.03 -14.87
N GLU A 60 2.10 2.64 -15.92
CA GLU A 60 3.26 3.52 -15.84
C GLU A 60 3.02 4.65 -14.81
N TRP A 61 1.78 5.16 -14.79
CA TRP A 61 1.31 6.16 -13.83
C TRP A 61 0.37 5.52 -12.79
N LYS A 62 0.94 4.73 -11.88
CA LYS A 62 0.19 3.96 -10.88
C LYS A 62 -0.44 4.80 -9.77
N GLU A 63 0.17 5.93 -9.42
CA GLU A 63 -0.30 6.79 -8.33
C GLU A 63 -1.66 7.42 -8.64
N THR A 64 -2.44 7.68 -7.59
CA THR A 64 -3.72 8.38 -7.67
C THR A 64 -4.00 9.19 -6.41
N THR A 65 -4.68 10.32 -6.54
CA THR A 65 -5.00 11.17 -5.39
C THR A 65 -6.20 10.62 -4.61
N PRO A 66 -6.37 10.97 -3.32
CA PRO A 66 -7.59 10.65 -2.59
C PRO A 66 -8.85 11.21 -3.25
N GLN A 67 -8.76 12.35 -3.94
CA GLN A 67 -9.88 12.96 -4.65
C GLN A 67 -10.30 12.15 -5.87
N ASP A 68 -9.34 11.64 -6.65
CA ASP A 68 -9.66 10.82 -7.83
C ASP A 68 -10.27 9.46 -7.44
N LEU A 69 -9.79 8.87 -6.34
CA LEU A 69 -10.37 7.65 -5.77
C LEU A 69 -11.78 7.89 -5.23
N ALA A 70 -12.02 9.02 -4.56
CA ALA A 70 -13.34 9.40 -4.08
C ALA A 70 -14.35 9.54 -5.23
N LEU A 71 -13.93 10.18 -6.33
CA LEU A 71 -14.73 10.32 -7.54
C LEU A 71 -15.02 8.97 -8.20
N LEU A 72 -14.03 8.09 -8.33
CA LEU A 72 -14.22 6.74 -8.88
C LEU A 72 -15.23 5.93 -8.04
N LEU A 73 -15.07 5.94 -6.72
CA LEU A 73 -15.82 5.06 -5.82
C LEU A 73 -17.17 5.64 -5.39
N GLY A 74 -17.48 6.90 -5.75
CA GLY A 74 -18.69 7.59 -5.28
C GLY A 74 -18.71 7.78 -3.77
N LEU A 75 -17.55 8.00 -3.16
CA LEU A 75 -17.37 8.14 -1.71
C LEU A 75 -16.93 9.56 -1.35
N ASP A 76 -17.13 9.93 -0.09
CA ASP A 76 -16.55 11.16 0.46
C ASP A 76 -15.01 11.07 0.56
N ARG A 77 -14.31 12.17 0.28
CA ARG A 77 -12.84 12.23 0.27
C ARG A 77 -12.23 11.84 1.62
N ARG A 78 -12.81 12.29 2.74
CA ARG A 78 -12.31 11.98 4.08
C ARG A 78 -12.47 10.50 4.40
N THR A 79 -13.51 9.86 3.87
CA THR A 79 -13.70 8.40 3.98
C THR A 79 -12.60 7.65 3.25
N VAL A 80 -12.23 8.10 2.04
CA VAL A 80 -11.12 7.52 1.27
C VAL A 80 -9.78 7.76 1.96
N GLU A 81 -9.50 8.96 2.47
CA GLU A 81 -8.27 9.25 3.22
C GLU A 81 -8.09 8.34 4.43
N LYS A 82 -9.16 8.12 5.22
CA LYS A 82 -9.12 7.17 6.34
C LYS A 82 -8.83 5.74 5.89
N ALA A 83 -9.43 5.32 4.79
CA ALA A 83 -9.20 3.99 4.23
C ALA A 83 -7.76 3.82 3.72
N LEU A 84 -7.20 4.84 3.08
CA LEU A 84 -5.81 4.85 2.62
C LEU A 84 -4.82 4.76 3.78
N LEU A 85 -5.08 5.49 4.87
CA LEU A 85 -4.29 5.40 6.10
C LEU A 85 -4.35 3.99 6.71
N GLU A 86 -5.55 3.39 6.80
CA GLU A 86 -5.71 2.01 7.29
C GLU A 86 -4.93 1.02 6.41
N LEU A 87 -4.93 1.19 5.09
CA LEU A 87 -4.15 0.33 4.18
C LEU A 87 -2.64 0.52 4.32
N TRP A 88 -2.20 1.76 4.51
CA TRP A 88 -0.78 2.09 4.72
C TRP A 88 -0.24 1.52 6.02
N GLU A 89 -0.99 1.65 7.13
CA GLU A 89 -0.66 1.04 8.41
C GLU A 89 -0.54 -0.49 8.33
N ARG A 90 -1.19 -1.11 7.34
CA ARG A 90 -1.14 -2.56 7.06
C ARG A 90 -0.10 -2.95 6.00
N GLY A 91 0.67 -1.99 5.48
CA GLY A 91 1.65 -2.23 4.40
C GLY A 91 1.03 -2.56 3.02
N LEU A 92 -0.27 -2.28 2.83
CA LEU A 92 -1.00 -2.62 1.60
C LEU A 92 -1.05 -1.47 0.59
N ALA A 93 -0.72 -0.26 1.04
CA ALA A 93 -0.65 0.92 0.20
C ALA A 93 0.58 1.74 0.59
N GLU A 94 1.10 2.49 -0.37
CA GLU A 94 2.26 3.36 -0.23
C GLU A 94 1.90 4.77 -0.65
N ARG A 95 2.58 5.74 -0.04
CA ARG A 95 2.44 7.16 -0.39
C ARG A 95 3.62 7.58 -1.25
N GLY A 96 3.32 8.04 -2.46
CA GLY A 96 4.29 8.63 -3.38
C GLY A 96 4.25 10.16 -3.35
N GLU A 97 4.90 10.78 -4.35
CA GLU A 97 4.97 12.23 -4.49
C GLU A 97 3.63 12.86 -4.86
N VAL A 98 2.84 12.16 -5.68
CA VAL A 98 1.60 12.67 -6.26
C VAL A 98 0.38 12.10 -5.55
N GLY A 99 0.46 10.88 -5.03
CA GLY A 99 -0.65 10.29 -4.30
C GLY A 99 -0.34 8.93 -3.70
N TRP A 100 -1.24 7.98 -3.94
CA TRP A 100 -1.21 6.66 -3.33
C TRP A 100 -1.14 5.58 -4.40
N TRP A 101 -0.45 4.49 -4.09
CA TRP A 101 -0.37 3.31 -4.96
C TRP A 101 -0.33 2.03 -4.11
N ALA A 102 -0.61 0.88 -4.72
CA ALA A 102 -0.53 -0.42 -4.06
C ALA A 102 0.56 -1.28 -4.71
N PRO A 103 1.42 -1.95 -3.93
CA PRO A 103 2.33 -2.95 -4.47
C PRO A 103 1.58 -4.20 -4.95
N LEU A 104 2.07 -4.81 -6.04
CA LEU A 104 1.54 -6.08 -6.59
C LEU A 104 2.29 -7.31 -6.07
N HIS A 105 2.66 -7.26 -4.81
CA HIS A 105 3.29 -8.40 -4.15
C HIS A 105 2.32 -8.90 -3.08
N PRO A 106 2.07 -10.22 -2.99
CA PRO A 106 1.48 -10.75 -1.78
C PRO A 106 2.41 -10.35 -0.63
N LEU A 107 1.86 -9.73 0.42
CA LEU A 107 2.62 -9.44 1.63
C LEU A 107 3.21 -10.77 2.13
N GLN A 108 4.50 -10.97 1.90
CA GLN A 108 5.31 -11.74 2.83
C GLN A 108 5.56 -10.81 4.01
N ALA A 109 5.40 -11.34 5.21
CA ALA A 109 5.28 -10.64 6.49
C ALA A 109 6.50 -9.78 6.86
N GLU A 110 6.69 -8.67 6.17
CA GLU A 110 7.43 -7.53 6.68
C GLU A 110 6.49 -6.32 6.60
N ALA A 111 5.60 -6.25 7.60
CA ALA A 111 4.93 -4.99 7.92
C ALA A 111 5.98 -3.90 8.09
N HIS A 112 5.67 -2.69 7.65
CA HIS A 112 6.55 -1.51 7.78
C HIS A 112 6.92 -1.28 9.25
N ALA A 113 8.00 -1.89 9.68
CA ALA A 113 8.71 -1.51 10.88
C ALA A 113 9.24 -0.11 10.62
N VAL A 114 8.64 0.88 11.28
CA VAL A 114 9.19 2.23 11.40
C VAL A 114 10.66 2.06 11.81
N GLN A 115 11.57 2.32 10.87
CA GLN A 115 12.99 2.28 11.14
C GLN A 115 13.30 3.39 12.13
N VAL A 116 13.42 3.03 13.40
CA VAL A 116 14.06 3.88 14.40
C VAL A 116 15.55 3.87 14.06
N PRO A 117 16.19 5.03 13.81
CA PRO A 117 17.61 5.05 13.53
C PRO A 117 18.37 4.58 14.76
N VAL A 118 19.02 3.41 14.63
CA VAL A 118 19.95 2.89 15.64
C VAL A 118 21.21 3.75 15.55
N HIS A 119 21.31 4.76 16.40
CA HIS A 119 22.58 5.44 16.60
C HIS A 119 23.59 4.44 17.18
N ALA A 120 24.67 4.28 16.43
CA ALA A 120 25.77 3.38 16.69
C ALA A 120 26.35 3.55 18.11
N VAL A 121 26.37 2.46 18.87
CA VAL A 121 27.26 2.31 20.02
C VAL A 121 28.68 2.14 19.47
N GLN A 122 29.41 3.26 19.34
CA GLN A 122 30.86 3.25 19.22
C GLN A 122 31.46 3.15 20.62
N GLY A 123 32.18 2.06 20.89
CA GLY A 123 32.87 1.86 22.16
C GLY A 123 33.54 0.50 22.23
N ALA A 124 34.36 0.17 21.23
CA ALA A 124 35.26 -0.99 21.28
C ALA A 124 36.36 -0.74 22.31
N ALA A 125 36.13 -1.15 23.56
CA ALA A 125 37.19 -1.35 24.54
C ALA A 125 37.81 -2.73 24.30
N ARG A 126 39.05 -2.72 23.83
CA ARG A 126 39.95 -3.88 23.83
C ARG A 126 40.24 -4.27 25.28
N GLU A 127 40.18 -5.55 25.60
CA GLU A 127 41.09 -6.20 26.56
C GLU A 127 41.03 -7.72 26.37
N ASN A 128 42.20 -8.29 26.05
CA ASN A 128 42.47 -9.72 25.88
C ASN A 128 42.59 -10.39 27.26
N ALA A 129 41.97 -11.58 27.44
CA ALA A 129 42.55 -12.71 28.16
C ALA A 129 41.72 -14.01 27.98
N VAL A 130 42.16 -14.82 27.02
CA VAL A 130 42.28 -16.31 26.97
C VAL A 130 42.57 -16.90 28.38
N GLN A 131 42.13 -18.06 28.89
CA GLN A 131 41.48 -19.29 28.40
C GLN A 131 40.91 -20.09 29.60
N GLU A 132 39.86 -20.88 29.31
CA GLU A 132 39.60 -22.27 29.73
C GLU A 132 39.99 -22.78 31.12
N GLY A 133 38.97 -23.11 31.90
CA GLY A 133 39.04 -24.11 32.96
C GLY A 133 38.64 -25.50 32.45
N VAL A 134 39.48 -26.50 32.68
CA VAL A 134 39.12 -27.93 32.72
C VAL A 134 39.92 -28.59 33.85
N SER A 135 39.17 -29.11 34.82
CA SER A 135 39.51 -30.05 35.91
C SER A 135 40.47 -29.61 37.03
#